data_AF-A0A524DTC0-F1
#
_entry.id   AF-A0A524DTC0-F1
#
_cell.length_a   1.000
_cell.length_b   1.000
_cell.length_c   1.000
_cell.angle_alpha   90.00
_cell.angle_beta   90.00
_cell.angle_gamma   90.00
#
_symmetry.space_group_name_H-M   'P 1'
#
loop_
_entity.id
_entity.type
_entity.pdbx_description
1 polymer ?
#
loop_
_entity_poly.entity_id
_entity_poly.type
_entity_poly.pdbx_seq_one_letter_code
_entity_poly.pdbx_strand_id
1 'polypeptide(L)'
;MCASRKQVIRIIVAVILGLFVLFAASVLAIIGSQFVPDTLGLLGEMGFLTHTGMLTLSILLIWLLSKGNVADYGLRRPFDCDWTRVILLSIVIGILVASIRTAVMGGEEGTIEDYFGIQIMIGVWVYASVAEEFLTRGLIQGYLEPLAEPDVTSPGTRISAPVLVGALFFALMHFAMVTLGLDITSVLATVVSAFLMGIIAGHYREKTGSLAPSILVHMLFNITGSIVFFLSGLL
;
A
#
# COMPACT_ATOMS: atom_id res chain seq x y z
N MET A 1 -18.28 18.50 12.76
CA MET A 1 -18.81 19.00 11.48
C MET A 1 -19.27 17.81 10.65
N CYS A 2 -20.52 17.78 10.19
CA CYS A 2 -21.02 16.66 9.37
C CYS A 2 -20.50 16.83 7.94
N ALA A 3 -19.93 15.78 7.33
CA ALA A 3 -19.47 15.85 5.94
C ALA A 3 -20.64 16.20 5.02
N SER A 4 -20.44 17.12 4.08
CA SER A 4 -21.47 17.46 3.10
C SER A 4 -21.78 16.24 2.23
N ARG A 5 -23.02 16.14 1.74
CA ARG A 5 -23.47 15.06 0.86
C ARG A 5 -22.53 14.80 -0.33
N LYS A 6 -21.94 15.87 -0.89
CA LYS A 6 -20.97 15.76 -2.00
C LYS A 6 -19.66 15.10 -1.59
N GLN A 7 -19.16 15.40 -0.38
CA GLN A 7 -17.95 14.79 0.15
C GLN A 7 -18.15 13.29 0.42
N VAL A 8 -19.29 12.92 1.03
CA VAL A 8 -19.64 11.51 1.27
C VAL A 8 -19.74 10.72 -0.03
N ILE A 9 -20.43 11.26 -1.05
CA ILE A 9 -20.52 10.62 -2.37
C ILE A 9 -19.14 10.40 -2.97
N ARG A 10 -18.24 11.38 -2.86
CA ARG A 10 -16.88 11.26 -3.41
C ARG A 10 -16.08 10.16 -2.71
N ILE A 11 -16.16 10.06 -1.39
CA ILE A 11 -15.54 8.98 -0.61
C ILE A 11 -16.09 7.61 -1.04
N ILE A 12 -17.42 7.48 -1.17
CA ILE A 12 -18.06 6.23 -1.61
C ILE A 12 -17.55 5.84 -3.01
N VAL A 13 -17.48 6.80 -3.95
CA VAL A 13 -16.96 6.53 -5.29
C VAL A 13 -15.50 6.09 -5.26
N ALA A 14 -14.65 6.72 -4.45
CA ALA A 14 -13.25 6.33 -4.30
C ALA A 14 -13.11 4.87 -3.81
N VAL A 15 -13.91 4.49 -2.80
CA VAL A 15 -13.93 3.12 -2.28
C VAL A 15 -14.43 2.14 -3.34
N ILE A 16 -15.49 2.48 -4.08
CA ILE A 16 -16.00 1.64 -5.18
C ILE A 16 -14.94 1.45 -6.27
N LEU A 17 -14.22 2.51 -6.66
CA LEU A 17 -13.13 2.42 -7.62
C LEU A 17 -12.03 1.48 -7.12
N GLY A 18 -11.65 1.60 -5.85
CA GLY A 18 -10.68 0.71 -5.22
C GLY A 18 -11.12 -0.76 -5.23
N LEU A 19 -12.35 -1.02 -4.79
CA LEU A 19 -12.94 -2.38 -4.78
C LEU A 19 -13.06 -2.95 -6.20
N PHE A 20 -13.41 -2.12 -7.18
CA PHE A 20 -13.45 -2.51 -8.58
C PHE A 20 -12.06 -2.95 -9.06
N VAL A 21 -11.01 -2.17 -8.78
CA VAL A 21 -9.64 -2.56 -9.16
C VAL A 21 -9.24 -3.88 -8.51
N LEU A 22 -9.48 -4.04 -7.21
CA LEU A 22 -9.14 -5.29 -6.50
C LEU A 22 -9.87 -6.50 -7.10
N PHE A 23 -11.20 -6.38 -7.29
CA PHE A 23 -12.00 -7.46 -7.85
C PHE A 23 -11.58 -7.80 -9.29
N ALA A 24 -11.47 -6.80 -10.15
CA ALA A 24 -11.09 -7.00 -11.55
C ALA A 24 -9.67 -7.54 -11.68
N ALA A 25 -8.70 -7.05 -10.89
CA ALA A 25 -7.34 -7.57 -10.87
C ALA A 25 -7.29 -9.03 -10.45
N SER A 26 -8.04 -9.43 -9.42
CA SER A 26 -8.13 -10.83 -8.98
C SER A 26 -8.76 -11.73 -10.05
N VAL A 27 -9.84 -11.28 -10.71
CA VAL A 27 -10.45 -12.04 -11.81
C VAL A 27 -9.50 -12.19 -12.99
N LEU A 28 -8.82 -11.11 -13.38
CA LEU A 28 -7.81 -11.14 -14.44
C LEU A 28 -6.63 -12.06 -14.08
N ALA A 29 -6.23 -12.10 -12.81
CA ALA A 29 -5.18 -13.01 -12.35
C ALA A 29 -5.61 -14.48 -12.43
N ILE A 30 -6.85 -14.80 -12.04
CA ILE A 30 -7.41 -16.16 -12.15
C ILE A 30 -7.51 -16.61 -13.61
N ILE A 31 -7.94 -15.71 -14.51
CA ILE A 31 -8.01 -16.04 -15.94
C ILE A 31 -6.59 -16.17 -16.51
N GLY A 32 -5.72 -15.20 -16.19
CA GLY A 32 -4.35 -15.14 -16.70
C GLY A 32 -3.50 -16.34 -16.29
N SER A 33 -3.67 -16.87 -15.08
CA SER A 33 -2.92 -18.02 -14.60
C SER A 33 -3.20 -19.30 -15.40
N GLN A 34 -4.32 -19.39 -16.11
CA GLN A 34 -4.59 -20.50 -17.03
C GLN A 34 -3.71 -20.50 -18.28
N PHE A 35 -3.08 -19.37 -18.59
CA PHE A 35 -2.29 -19.16 -19.81
C PHE A 35 -0.80 -18.92 -19.53
N VAL A 36 -0.43 -18.76 -18.27
CA VAL A 36 0.96 -18.52 -17.84
C VAL A 36 1.65 -19.86 -17.59
N PRO A 37 2.79 -20.14 -18.24
CA PRO A 37 3.56 -21.34 -17.94
C PRO A 37 4.24 -21.24 -16.57
N ASP A 38 4.27 -22.35 -15.82
CA ASP A 38 4.90 -22.54 -14.48
C ASP A 38 6.32 -21.94 -14.32
N THR A 39 7.00 -21.71 -15.44
CA THR A 39 8.34 -21.07 -15.51
C THR A 39 8.37 -19.60 -15.06
N LEU A 40 7.22 -18.93 -14.90
CA LEU A 40 7.13 -17.58 -14.33
C LEU A 40 7.21 -17.55 -12.79
N GLY A 41 7.49 -18.70 -12.16
CA GLY A 41 7.64 -18.90 -10.71
C GLY A 41 8.64 -18.00 -9.97
N LEU A 42 9.42 -17.18 -10.67
CA LEU A 42 10.32 -16.15 -10.09
C LEU A 42 9.60 -15.02 -9.34
N LEU A 43 8.28 -14.86 -9.47
CA LEU A 43 7.53 -13.80 -8.77
C LEU A 43 6.28 -14.29 -8.03
N GLY A 44 6.01 -15.60 -8.02
CA GLY A 44 4.76 -16.16 -7.51
C GLY A 44 3.58 -15.76 -8.41
N GLU A 45 3.20 -16.64 -9.33
CA GLU A 45 2.37 -16.32 -10.50
C GLU A 45 1.09 -15.55 -10.19
N MET A 46 0.33 -16.00 -9.18
CA MET A 46 -0.92 -15.35 -8.79
C MET A 46 -0.68 -13.97 -8.17
N GLY A 47 0.34 -13.82 -7.34
CA GLY A 47 0.70 -12.55 -6.73
C GLY A 47 1.15 -11.55 -7.79
N PHE A 48 2.04 -11.97 -8.68
CA PHE A 48 2.51 -11.14 -9.78
C PHE A 48 1.36 -10.67 -10.70
N LEU A 49 0.49 -11.59 -11.12
CA LEU A 49 -0.64 -11.26 -11.99
C LEU A 49 -1.64 -10.31 -11.30
N THR A 50 -1.92 -10.53 -10.02
CA THR A 50 -2.82 -9.66 -9.24
C THR A 50 -2.26 -8.24 -9.15
N HIS A 51 -0.98 -8.08 -8.79
CA HIS A 51 -0.34 -6.76 -8.73
C HIS A 51 -0.20 -6.11 -10.11
N THR A 52 0.02 -6.89 -11.17
CA THR A 52 0.03 -6.40 -12.55
C THR A 52 -1.32 -5.84 -12.95
N GLY A 53 -2.39 -6.60 -12.71
CA GLY A 53 -3.77 -6.17 -12.96
C GLY A 53 -4.10 -4.92 -12.14
N MET A 54 -3.74 -4.90 -10.87
CA MET A 54 -3.94 -3.77 -9.96
C MET A 54 -3.25 -2.51 -10.50
N LEU A 55 -1.94 -2.58 -10.76
CA LEU A 55 -1.15 -1.46 -11.26
C LEU A 55 -1.70 -0.94 -12.59
N THR A 56 -1.99 -1.84 -13.53
CA THR A 56 -2.49 -1.48 -14.86
C THR A 56 -3.85 -0.79 -14.78
N LEU A 57 -4.80 -1.38 -14.06
CA LEU A 57 -6.14 -0.81 -13.89
C LEU A 57 -6.09 0.52 -13.13
N SER A 58 -5.25 0.64 -12.09
CA SER A 58 -5.04 1.90 -11.39
C SER A 58 -4.49 2.98 -12.30
N ILE A 59 -3.46 2.70 -13.11
CA ILE A 59 -2.90 3.65 -14.08
C ILE A 59 -3.97 4.07 -15.11
N LEU A 60 -4.75 3.12 -15.64
CA LEU A 60 -5.81 3.42 -16.61
C LEU A 60 -6.88 4.33 -16.00
N LEU A 61 -7.35 4.02 -14.78
CA LEU A 61 -8.34 4.84 -14.09
C LEU A 61 -7.79 6.21 -13.72
N ILE A 62 -6.54 6.31 -13.25
CA ILE A 62 -5.85 7.59 -13.02
C ILE A 62 -5.85 8.40 -14.32
N TRP A 63 -5.44 7.82 -15.43
CA TRP A 63 -5.39 8.50 -16.72
C TRP A 63 -6.78 9.01 -17.13
N LEU A 64 -7.82 8.17 -17.07
CA LEU A 64 -9.20 8.51 -17.41
C LEU A 64 -9.78 9.61 -16.51
N LEU A 65 -9.54 9.54 -15.20
CA LEU A 65 -10.11 10.46 -14.21
C LEU A 65 -9.33 11.77 -14.08
N SER A 66 -8.05 11.78 -14.46
CA SER A 66 -7.16 12.95 -14.35
C SER A 66 -7.52 14.09 -15.28
N LYS A 67 -8.26 13.83 -16.37
CA LYS A 67 -8.57 14.81 -17.43
C LYS A 67 -7.32 15.57 -17.92
N GLY A 68 -6.18 14.88 -17.94
CA GLY A 68 -4.89 15.44 -18.36
C GLY A 68 -3.97 15.93 -17.23
N ASN A 69 -4.46 16.03 -15.98
CA ASN A 69 -3.63 16.42 -14.83
C ASN A 69 -3.28 15.21 -13.94
N VAL A 70 -2.35 14.37 -14.41
CA VAL A 70 -1.90 13.19 -13.64
C VAL A 70 -1.08 13.54 -12.39
N ALA A 71 -0.65 14.79 -12.25
CA ALA A 71 0.10 15.26 -11.08
C ALA A 71 -0.74 15.19 -9.80
N ASP A 72 -2.05 15.43 -9.88
CA ASP A 72 -3.01 15.31 -8.76
C ASP A 72 -3.07 13.87 -8.21
N TYR A 73 -2.70 12.88 -9.03
CA TYR A 73 -2.61 11.47 -8.65
C TYR A 73 -1.20 11.06 -8.23
N GLY A 74 -0.31 12.02 -7.98
CA GLY A 74 1.04 11.76 -7.48
C GLY A 74 2.09 11.43 -8.55
N LEU A 75 1.72 11.49 -9.84
CA LEU A 75 2.65 11.29 -10.96
C LEU A 75 3.42 12.57 -11.28
N ARG A 76 4.18 13.05 -10.29
CA ARG A 76 5.09 14.19 -10.38
C ARG A 76 6.34 13.95 -9.54
N ARG A 77 7.37 14.75 -9.78
CA ARG A 77 8.56 14.77 -8.92
C ARG A 77 8.17 15.23 -7.51
N PRO A 78 8.78 14.67 -6.46
CA PRO A 78 8.51 15.09 -5.09
C PRO A 78 8.98 16.52 -4.86
N PHE A 79 8.10 17.34 -4.29
CA PHE A 79 8.40 18.70 -3.86
C PHE A 79 8.92 18.68 -2.42
N ASP A 80 10.05 19.36 -2.16
CA ASP A 80 10.65 19.57 -0.83
C ASP A 80 10.67 18.32 0.09
N CYS A 81 11.14 17.19 -0.46
CA CYS A 81 11.22 15.93 0.26
C CYS A 81 12.56 15.78 1.01
N ASP A 82 12.48 15.71 2.34
CA ASP A 82 13.59 15.28 3.20
C ASP A 82 13.66 13.74 3.22
N TRP A 83 14.40 13.19 2.26
CA TRP A 83 14.57 11.75 2.09
C TRP A 83 15.22 11.07 3.30
N THR A 84 16.16 11.73 3.96
CA THR A 84 16.81 11.20 5.16
C THR A 84 15.78 10.98 6.25
N ARG A 85 14.90 11.96 6.48
CA ARG A 85 13.82 11.82 7.45
C ARG A 85 12.82 10.74 7.05
N VAL A 86 12.43 10.65 5.76
CA VAL A 86 11.54 9.59 5.26
C VAL A 86 12.14 8.21 5.56
N ILE A 87 13.41 8.00 5.21
CA ILE A 87 14.10 6.72 5.37
C ILE A 87 14.23 6.35 6.85
N LEU A 88 14.78 7.25 7.67
CA LEU A 88 15.00 6.98 9.09
C LEU A 88 13.68 6.71 9.82
N LEU A 89 12.65 7.51 9.57
CA LEU A 89 11.34 7.33 10.21
C LEU A 89 10.69 6.00 9.77
N SER A 90 10.77 5.66 8.48
CA SER A 90 10.20 4.42 7.96
C SER A 90 10.93 3.18 8.51
N ILE A 91 12.26 3.23 8.64
CA ILE A 91 13.03 2.13 9.23
C ILE A 91 12.70 1.98 10.72
N VAL A 92 12.74 3.07 11.49
CA VAL A 92 12.49 3.01 12.94
C VAL A 92 11.08 2.55 13.24
N ILE A 93 10.07 3.11 12.57
CA ILE A 93 8.68 2.70 12.77
C ILE A 93 8.44 1.31 12.20
N GLY A 94 9.00 0.97 11.05
CA GLY A 94 8.88 -0.36 10.45
C GLY A 94 9.40 -1.46 11.38
N ILE A 95 10.59 -1.29 11.95
CA ILE A 95 11.15 -2.20 12.95
C ILE A 95 10.25 -2.29 14.19
N LEU A 96 9.75 -1.16 14.69
CA LEU A 96 8.89 -1.13 15.87
C LEU A 96 7.58 -1.89 15.61
N VAL A 97 6.91 -1.62 14.49
CA VAL A 97 5.64 -2.27 14.11
C VAL A 97 5.85 -3.76 13.87
N ALA A 98 6.90 -4.14 13.15
CA ALA A 98 7.24 -5.54 12.91
C ALA A 98 7.59 -6.29 14.21
N SER A 99 8.32 -5.63 15.13
CA SER A 99 8.64 -6.20 16.44
C SER A 99 7.39 -6.43 17.28
N ILE A 100 6.46 -5.47 17.31
CA ILE A 100 5.18 -5.61 18.01
C ILE A 100 4.36 -6.74 17.40
N ARG A 101 4.25 -6.80 16.07
CA ARG A 101 3.55 -7.89 15.36
C ARG A 101 4.12 -9.25 15.75
N THR A 102 5.45 -9.38 15.71
CA THR A 102 6.15 -10.61 16.08
C THR A 102 5.93 -10.98 17.55
N ALA A 103 5.98 -10.01 18.47
CA ALA A 103 5.75 -10.26 19.89
C ALA A 103 4.31 -10.74 20.19
N VAL A 104 3.33 -10.36 19.36
CA VAL A 104 1.92 -10.79 19.49
C VAL A 104 1.70 -12.17 18.85
N MET A 105 2.31 -12.42 17.69
CA MET A 105 2.08 -13.66 16.93
C MET A 105 3.00 -14.81 17.34
N GLY A 106 4.15 -14.52 17.94
CA GLY A 106 5.29 -15.42 18.00
C GLY A 106 6.20 -15.26 16.78
N GLY A 107 7.45 -15.73 16.92
CA GLY A 107 8.33 -15.92 15.77
C GLY A 107 7.81 -17.07 14.91
N GLU A 108 7.98 -16.96 13.59
CA GLU A 108 7.78 -18.08 12.67
C GLU A 108 9.16 -18.58 12.23
N GLU A 109 9.37 -19.90 12.31
CA GLU A 109 10.56 -20.50 11.73
C GLU A 109 10.48 -20.38 10.20
N GLY A 110 11.59 -19.99 9.57
CA GLY A 110 11.69 -19.90 8.13
C GLY A 110 13.14 -19.83 7.68
N THR A 111 13.37 -20.15 6.42
CA THR A 111 14.70 -20.10 5.80
C THR A 111 15.04 -18.68 5.36
N ILE A 112 16.32 -18.43 5.08
CA ILE A 112 16.75 -17.14 4.47
C ILE A 112 15.99 -16.89 3.15
N GLU A 113 15.72 -17.94 2.37
CA GLU A 113 15.03 -17.81 1.09
C GLU A 113 13.56 -17.38 1.26
N ASP A 114 12.90 -17.79 2.34
CA ASP A 114 11.52 -17.38 2.65
C ASP A 114 11.38 -15.87 2.96
N TYR A 115 12.46 -15.22 3.39
CA TYR A 115 12.45 -13.78 3.74
C TYR A 115 13.27 -12.89 2.80
N PHE A 116 14.26 -13.44 2.11
CA PHE A 116 15.24 -12.73 1.28
C PHE A 116 15.43 -13.34 -0.11
N GLY A 117 14.62 -14.32 -0.50
CA GLY A 117 14.60 -14.85 -1.86
C GLY A 117 14.31 -13.73 -2.88
N ILE A 118 14.81 -13.89 -4.11
CA ILE A 118 14.65 -12.87 -5.16
C ILE A 118 13.17 -12.60 -5.47
N GLN A 119 12.32 -13.62 -5.33
CA GLN A 119 10.87 -13.57 -5.39
C GLN A 119 10.32 -12.56 -4.37
N ILE A 120 10.80 -12.59 -3.12
CA ILE A 120 10.37 -11.70 -2.04
C ILE A 120 10.91 -10.29 -2.29
N MET A 121 12.20 -10.17 -2.59
CA MET A 121 12.84 -8.87 -2.81
C MET A 121 12.24 -8.10 -3.99
N ILE A 122 12.02 -8.76 -5.13
CA ILE A 122 11.46 -8.09 -6.30
C ILE A 122 9.94 -8.07 -6.24
N GLY A 123 9.30 -9.21 -5.93
CA GLY A 123 7.85 -9.35 -5.96
C GLY A 123 7.16 -8.63 -4.81
N VAL A 124 7.61 -8.83 -3.58
CA VAL A 124 6.95 -8.26 -2.38
C VAL A 124 7.52 -6.89 -2.03
N TRP A 125 8.85 -6.75 -1.92
CA TRP A 125 9.41 -5.48 -1.44
C TRP A 125 9.25 -4.37 -2.47
N VAL A 126 9.41 -4.65 -3.77
CA VAL A 126 9.36 -3.62 -4.81
C VAL A 126 8.01 -3.63 -5.53
N TYR A 127 7.67 -4.72 -6.20
CA TYR A 127 6.59 -4.74 -7.17
C TYR A 127 5.21 -4.58 -6.53
N ALA A 128 4.93 -5.33 -5.46
CA ALA A 128 3.70 -5.19 -4.69
C ALA A 128 3.57 -3.78 -4.10
N SER A 129 4.64 -3.25 -3.49
CA SER A 129 4.65 -1.88 -2.96
C SER A 129 4.32 -0.85 -4.03
N VAL A 130 4.89 -0.95 -5.25
CA VAL A 130 4.53 -0.05 -6.34
C VAL A 130 3.05 -0.19 -6.71
N ALA A 131 2.57 -1.40 -6.96
CA ALA A 131 1.19 -1.63 -7.39
C ALA A 131 0.15 -1.13 -6.36
N GLU A 132 0.37 -1.46 -5.09
CA GLU A 132 -0.52 -1.09 -4.01
C GLU A 132 -0.52 0.42 -3.75
N GLU A 133 0.63 1.09 -3.84
CA GLU A 133 0.69 2.55 -3.71
C GLU A 133 0.04 3.28 -4.90
N PHE A 134 0.12 2.74 -6.12
CA PHE A 134 -0.63 3.28 -7.25
C PHE A 134 -2.15 3.15 -7.06
N LEU A 135 -2.63 2.03 -6.52
CA LEU A 135 -4.05 1.87 -6.18
C LEU A 135 -4.49 2.84 -5.07
N THR A 136 -3.73 2.87 -3.98
CA THR A 136 -4.20 3.52 -2.76
C THR A 136 -3.84 5.00 -2.70
N ARG A 137 -2.58 5.36 -2.96
CA ARG A 137 -2.09 6.74 -2.87
C ARG A 137 -2.24 7.47 -4.20
N GLY A 138 -2.10 6.72 -5.29
CA GLY A 138 -2.38 7.22 -6.63
C GLY A 138 -3.86 7.43 -6.84
N LEU A 139 -4.60 6.34 -7.08
CA LEU A 139 -6.01 6.37 -7.47
C LEU A 139 -6.93 6.87 -6.33
N ILE A 140 -6.95 6.21 -5.18
CA ILE A 140 -7.93 6.51 -4.11
C ILE A 140 -7.64 7.87 -3.46
N GLN A 141 -6.45 8.06 -2.90
CA GLN A 141 -6.07 9.31 -2.24
C GLN A 141 -6.04 10.48 -3.24
N GLY A 142 -5.50 10.29 -4.45
CA GLY A 142 -5.49 11.31 -5.50
C GLY A 142 -6.89 11.71 -5.96
N TYR A 143 -7.81 10.76 -6.15
CA TYR A 143 -9.21 11.08 -6.48
C TYR A 143 -9.89 11.89 -5.36
N LEU A 144 -9.48 11.68 -4.11
CA LEU A 144 -9.98 12.39 -2.94
C LEU A 144 -9.22 13.69 -2.64
N GLU A 145 -8.15 14.04 -3.36
CA GLU A 145 -7.30 15.21 -3.08
C GLU A 145 -8.10 16.52 -2.89
N PRO A 146 -9.21 16.80 -3.62
CA PRO A 146 -10.03 17.99 -3.36
C PRO A 146 -10.78 18.02 -2.03
N LEU A 147 -10.73 16.93 -1.25
CA LEU A 147 -11.23 16.85 0.12
C LEU A 147 -10.13 17.13 1.15
N ALA A 148 -8.87 17.24 0.73
CA ALA A 148 -7.84 17.81 1.60
C ALA A 148 -8.27 19.24 1.93
N GLU A 149 -8.43 19.55 3.23
CA GLU A 149 -8.79 20.90 3.62
C GLU A 149 -7.67 21.85 3.14
N PRO A 150 -8.01 22.96 2.46
CA PRO A 150 -7.03 24.00 2.17
C PRO A 150 -6.56 24.54 3.53
N ASP A 151 -5.30 24.25 3.85
CA ASP A 151 -4.71 24.52 5.16
C ASP A 151 -4.63 26.03 5.38
N VAL A 152 -5.69 26.62 5.94
CA VAL A 152 -5.64 27.89 6.65
C VAL A 152 -5.15 27.53 8.05
N THR A 153 -3.84 27.65 8.26
CA THR A 153 -3.17 27.95 9.55
C THR A 153 -2.57 26.85 10.46
N SER A 154 -2.31 25.61 10.04
CA SER A 154 -1.37 24.79 10.85
C SER A 154 -0.46 23.85 10.05
N PRO A 155 0.84 24.18 9.89
CA PRO A 155 1.78 23.26 9.27
C PRO A 155 2.05 22.09 10.23
N GLY A 156 1.48 20.92 9.93
CA GLY A 156 2.20 19.66 10.19
C GLY A 156 1.62 18.60 11.15
N THR A 157 0.35 18.61 11.53
CA THR A 157 -0.17 17.56 12.46
C THR A 157 -1.55 16.98 12.17
N ARG A 158 -2.29 17.48 11.16
CA ARG A 158 -3.59 16.89 10.84
C ARG A 158 -3.44 15.85 9.74
N ILE A 159 -3.93 14.64 10.00
CA ILE A 159 -4.10 13.61 8.98
C ILE A 159 -5.38 13.96 8.22
N SER A 160 -5.26 14.21 6.91
CA SER A 160 -6.40 14.60 6.08
C SER A 160 -7.37 13.44 5.85
N ALA A 161 -8.59 13.76 5.44
CA ALA A 161 -9.58 12.75 5.05
C ALA A 161 -9.10 11.84 3.89
N PRO A 162 -8.46 12.36 2.82
CA PRO A 162 -7.85 11.51 1.78
C PRO A 162 -6.83 10.51 2.34
N VAL A 163 -5.95 10.94 3.25
CA VAL A 163 -4.94 10.06 3.87
C VAL A 163 -5.62 8.98 4.72
N LEU A 164 -6.58 9.35 5.57
CA LEU A 164 -7.30 8.40 6.43
C LEU A 164 -8.09 7.37 5.61
N VAL A 165 -8.81 7.80 4.58
CA VAL A 165 -9.59 6.90 3.72
C VAL A 165 -8.66 5.97 2.93
N GLY A 166 -7.57 6.49 2.37
CA GLY A 166 -6.57 5.68 1.67
C GLY A 166 -5.91 4.63 2.59
N ALA A 167 -5.49 5.04 3.79
CA ALA A 167 -4.89 4.16 4.79
C ALA A 167 -5.87 3.09 5.29
N LEU A 168 -7.14 3.46 5.53
CA LEU A 168 -8.17 2.51 5.94
C LEU A 168 -8.49 1.51 4.83
N PHE A 169 -8.64 1.97 3.59
CA PHE A 169 -8.83 1.06 2.45
C PHE A 169 -7.66 0.09 2.31
N PHE A 170 -6.43 0.61 2.36
CA PHE A 170 -5.21 -0.20 2.29
C PHE A 170 -5.14 -1.24 3.41
N ALA A 171 -5.50 -0.87 4.64
CA ALA A 171 -5.59 -1.82 5.74
C ALA A 171 -6.65 -2.90 5.47
N LEU A 172 -7.86 -2.50 5.06
CA LEU A 172 -9.00 -3.41 4.92
C LEU A 172 -8.86 -4.38 3.74
N MET A 173 -8.16 -4.02 2.66
CA MET A 173 -7.94 -4.97 1.55
C MET A 173 -7.15 -6.21 1.98
N HIS A 174 -6.35 -6.12 3.05
CA HIS A 174 -5.60 -7.26 3.59
C HIS A 174 -6.48 -8.31 4.26
N PHE A 175 -7.76 -8.02 4.56
CA PHE A 175 -8.70 -9.07 4.99
C PHE A 175 -8.90 -10.16 3.91
N ALA A 176 -8.57 -9.87 2.65
CA ALA A 176 -8.55 -10.89 1.60
C ALA A 176 -7.60 -12.06 1.94
N MET A 177 -6.57 -11.85 2.75
CA MET A 177 -5.65 -12.91 3.19
C MET A 177 -6.34 -14.02 3.98
N VAL A 178 -7.48 -13.77 4.62
CA VAL A 178 -8.30 -14.83 5.25
C VAL A 178 -8.72 -15.87 4.22
N THR A 179 -9.04 -15.45 3.00
CA THR A 179 -9.44 -16.36 1.91
C THR A 179 -8.27 -17.19 1.38
N LEU A 180 -7.03 -16.79 1.69
CA LEU A 180 -5.81 -17.52 1.38
C LEU A 180 -5.40 -18.49 2.50
N GLY A 181 -6.21 -18.60 3.57
CA GLY A 181 -5.98 -19.55 4.67
C GLY A 181 -5.09 -19.03 5.79
N LEU A 182 -4.70 -17.74 5.80
CA LEU A 182 -3.98 -17.15 6.92
C LEU A 182 -4.88 -17.06 8.15
N ASP A 183 -4.31 -17.29 9.34
CA ASP A 183 -5.03 -17.19 10.59
C ASP A 183 -5.47 -15.74 10.87
N ILE A 184 -6.56 -15.60 11.62
CA ILE A 184 -7.17 -14.29 11.87
C ILE A 184 -6.26 -13.35 12.67
N THR A 185 -5.38 -13.88 13.53
CA THR A 185 -4.44 -13.07 14.32
C THR A 185 -3.40 -12.45 13.42
N SER A 186 -2.80 -13.23 12.52
CA SER A 186 -1.85 -12.74 11.50
C SER A 186 -2.48 -11.71 10.57
N VAL A 187 -3.73 -11.95 10.14
CA VAL A 187 -4.46 -10.99 9.31
C VAL A 187 -4.70 -9.68 10.08
N LEU A 188 -5.21 -9.74 11.32
CA LEU A 188 -5.47 -8.53 12.11
C LEU A 188 -4.18 -7.74 12.39
N ALA A 189 -3.07 -8.43 12.70
CA ALA A 189 -1.79 -7.77 12.90
C ALA A 189 -1.29 -7.10 11.61
N THR A 190 -1.53 -7.73 10.45
CA THR A 190 -1.23 -7.17 9.13
C THR A 190 -2.10 -5.95 8.83
N VAL A 191 -3.41 -6.02 9.11
CA VAL A 191 -4.36 -4.89 8.94
C VAL A 191 -3.93 -3.68 9.78
N VAL A 192 -3.58 -3.90 11.06
CA VAL A 192 -3.12 -2.81 11.95
C VAL A 192 -1.79 -2.22 11.46
N SER A 193 -0.83 -3.06 11.09
CA SER A 193 0.45 -2.63 10.52
C SER A 193 0.25 -1.82 9.23
N ALA A 194 -0.55 -2.34 8.31
CA ALA A 194 -0.90 -1.71 7.05
C ALA A 194 -1.62 -0.37 7.27
N PHE A 195 -2.48 -0.24 8.28
CA PHE A 195 -3.11 1.04 8.60
C PHE A 195 -2.08 2.09 9.07
N LEU A 196 -1.17 1.71 9.97
CA LEU A 196 -0.14 2.62 10.50
C LEU A 196 0.84 3.07 9.40
N MET A 197 1.34 2.11 8.61
CA MET A 197 2.15 2.39 7.43
C MET A 197 1.36 3.23 6.39
N GLY A 198 0.09 2.86 6.21
CA GLY A 198 -1.00 3.57 5.56
C GLY A 198 -0.90 5.08 5.69
N ILE A 199 -1.01 5.51 6.94
CA ILE A 199 -0.99 6.92 7.37
C ILE A 199 0.35 7.58 7.01
N ILE A 200 1.48 6.92 7.28
CA ILE A 200 2.82 7.50 7.06
C ILE A 200 3.06 7.72 5.57
N ALA A 201 2.85 6.70 4.75
CA ALA A 201 3.00 6.78 3.30
C ALA A 201 2.02 7.79 2.69
N GLY A 202 0.76 7.81 3.14
CA GLY A 202 -0.24 8.79 2.69
C GLY A 202 0.12 10.22 3.06
N HIS A 203 0.64 10.45 4.28
CA HIS A 203 1.12 11.77 4.71
C HIS A 203 2.28 12.27 3.85
N TYR A 204 3.24 11.41 3.52
CA TYR A 204 4.34 11.79 2.63
C TYR A 204 3.88 12.03 1.18
N ARG A 205 2.89 11.29 0.66
CA ARG A 205 2.27 11.63 -0.63
C ARG A 205 1.64 13.01 -0.57
N GLU A 206 0.83 13.28 0.44
CA GLU A 206 0.13 14.57 0.56
C GLU A 206 1.13 15.73 0.65
N LYS A 207 2.14 15.60 1.51
CA LYS A 207 3.17 16.62 1.72
C LYS A 207 4.00 16.91 0.47
N THR A 208 4.40 15.86 -0.27
CA THR A 208 5.37 16.00 -1.37
C THR A 208 4.73 16.11 -2.75
N GLY A 209 3.43 15.84 -2.86
CA GLY A 209 2.76 15.77 -4.16
C GLY A 209 3.05 14.50 -4.95
N SER A 210 3.90 13.57 -4.47
CA SER A 210 4.46 12.47 -5.28
C SER A 210 4.23 11.09 -4.67
N LEU A 211 4.12 10.06 -5.51
CA LEU A 211 4.08 8.66 -5.07
C LEU A 211 5.44 8.13 -4.61
N ALA A 212 6.55 8.72 -5.07
CA ALA A 212 7.88 8.15 -4.82
C ALA A 212 8.22 8.00 -3.32
N PRO A 213 7.93 8.99 -2.44
CA PRO A 213 8.14 8.83 -1.00
C PRO A 213 7.24 7.74 -0.39
N SER A 214 6.00 7.61 -0.84
CA SER A 214 5.06 6.59 -0.35
C SER A 214 5.49 5.17 -0.73
N ILE A 215 5.93 4.99 -1.97
CA ILE A 215 6.53 3.73 -2.45
C ILE A 215 7.75 3.39 -1.60
N LEU A 216 8.66 4.35 -1.38
CA LEU A 216 9.84 4.10 -0.54
C LEU A 216 9.48 3.72 0.91
N VAL A 217 8.53 4.42 1.53
CA VAL A 217 8.03 4.07 2.87
C VAL A 217 7.55 2.62 2.89
N HIS A 218 6.71 2.24 1.92
CA HIS A 218 6.16 0.89 1.84
C HIS A 218 7.27 -0.15 1.65
N MET A 219 8.19 0.05 0.71
CA MET A 219 9.33 -0.82 0.49
C MET A 219 10.13 -1.05 1.79
N LEU A 220 10.40 0.03 2.55
CA LEU A 220 11.14 -0.05 3.81
C LEU A 220 10.37 -0.79 4.91
N PHE A 221 9.05 -0.68 4.95
CA PHE A 221 8.22 -1.48 5.85
C PHE A 221 8.26 -2.98 5.49
N ASN A 222 8.25 -3.33 4.21
CA ASN A 222 8.39 -4.72 3.78
C ASN A 222 9.78 -5.27 4.10
N ILE A 223 10.84 -4.49 3.85
CA ILE A 223 12.23 -4.87 4.18
C ILE A 223 12.40 -5.08 5.69
N THR A 224 11.97 -4.10 6.50
CA THR A 224 12.12 -4.19 7.96
C THR A 224 11.25 -5.29 8.55
N GLY A 225 10.06 -5.52 7.99
CA GLY A 225 9.22 -6.68 8.28
C GLY A 225 9.96 -8.00 8.07
N SER A 226 10.47 -8.24 6.86
CA SER A 226 11.24 -9.46 6.53
C SER A 226 12.44 -9.66 7.46
N ILE A 227 13.19 -8.60 7.78
CA ILE A 227 14.34 -8.67 8.69
C ILE A 227 13.90 -9.10 10.09
N VAL A 228 12.86 -8.48 10.64
CA VAL A 228 12.42 -8.77 12.01
C VAL A 228 11.81 -10.17 12.12
N PHE A 229 11.02 -10.61 11.14
CA PHE A 229 10.49 -11.99 11.12
C PHE A 229 11.59 -13.04 11.02
N PHE A 230 12.57 -12.81 10.14
CA PHE A 230 13.70 -13.72 10.05
C PHE A 230 14.49 -13.80 11.36
N LEU A 231 14.80 -12.66 11.98
CA LEU A 231 15.56 -12.62 13.23
C LEU A 231 14.81 -13.26 14.39
N SER A 232 13.48 -13.17 14.43
CA SER A 232 12.70 -13.77 15.50
C SER A 232 12.55 -15.28 15.38
N GLY A 233 12.60 -15.84 14.18
CA GLY A 233 12.68 -17.29 13.97
C GLY A 233 14.02 -17.91 14.34
N LEU A 234 15.06 -17.10 14.60
CA LEU A 234 16.38 -17.56 15.05
C LEU A 234 16.54 -17.62 16.58
N LEU A 235 15.60 -17.04 17.33
CA LEU A 235 15.64 -16.86 18.79
C LEU A 235 14.71 -17.85 19.51
#